data_AF-A0A3G6PHK9-F1
#
_entry.id   AF-A0A3G6PHK9-F1
#
_cell.length_a   1.000
_cell.length_b   1.000
_cell.length_c   1.000
_cell.angle_alpha   90.00
_cell.angle_beta   90.00
_cell.angle_gamma   90.00
#
_symmetry.space_group_name_H-M   'P 1'
#
loop_
_entity.id
_entity.type
_entity.pdbx_description
1 polymer ?
#
loop_
_entity_poly.entity_id
_entity_poly.type
_entity_poly.pdbx_seq_one_letter_code
_entity_poly.pdbx_strand_id
1 'polypeptide(L)'
;MYGTNTKTNTYTVLDIRKTFESCEADIRTIARRTNKWTMEYVDKVFHDVLKYAEKYYLQSVSITLINTNTGLPVKAAKFIVNDLGDATDSERAGKNNDWPDTDNTSLSIILSHTQKWRNLTSEEKTNFQKELKLSWGSTDINTNFPHLQQSDAQLYASNGYELQKKNFK
;
A
#
# COMPACT_ATOMS: atom_id res chain seq x y z
N MET A 1 36.06 5.34 5.68
CA MET A 1 35.03 6.40 5.63
C MET A 1 33.91 5.91 4.73
N TYR A 2 32.76 5.54 5.30
CA TYR A 2 31.57 5.21 4.49
C TYR A 2 30.73 6.48 4.41
N GLY A 3 30.87 7.22 3.30
CA GLY A 3 29.95 8.30 2.98
C GLY A 3 28.62 7.69 2.53
N THR A 4 27.61 7.74 3.38
CA THR A 4 26.23 7.55 2.93
C THR A 4 25.87 8.76 2.08
N ASN A 5 26.00 8.63 0.76
CA ASN A 5 25.43 9.59 -0.18
C ASN A 5 23.91 9.46 -0.08
N THR A 6 23.28 10.30 0.73
CA THR A 6 21.83 10.45 0.71
C THR A 6 21.46 11.10 -0.62
N LYS A 7 21.05 10.29 -1.60
CA LYS A 7 20.34 10.80 -2.77
C LYS A 7 18.98 11.29 -2.25
N THR A 8 18.70 12.58 -2.35
CA THR A 8 17.37 13.12 -2.07
C THR A 8 16.75 13.48 -3.41
N ASN A 9 15.87 12.61 -3.91
CA ASN A 9 15.07 12.91 -5.08
C ASN A 9 13.74 13.49 -4.64
N THR A 10 13.40 14.67 -5.14
CA THR A 10 12.06 15.26 -4.94
C THR A 10 11.21 14.88 -6.14
N TYR A 11 10.22 14.04 -5.92
CA TYR A 11 9.27 13.64 -6.95
C TYR A 11 8.07 14.57 -6.97
N THR A 12 7.50 14.76 -8.15
CA THR A 12 6.26 15.54 -8.28
C THR A 12 5.08 14.73 -7.75
N VAL A 13 3.99 15.42 -7.38
CA VAL A 13 2.72 14.78 -7.06
C VAL A 13 2.23 13.89 -8.21
N LEU A 14 2.55 14.25 -9.45
CA LEU A 14 2.20 13.46 -10.64
C LEU A 14 2.96 12.14 -10.68
N ASP A 15 4.27 12.14 -10.38
CA ASP A 15 5.08 10.91 -10.36
C ASP A 15 4.58 9.92 -9.30
N ILE A 16 4.26 10.43 -8.10
CA ILE A 16 3.70 9.63 -7.01
C ILE A 16 2.36 9.04 -7.46
N ARG A 17 1.44 9.86 -7.96
CA ARG A 17 0.12 9.39 -8.42
C ARG A 17 0.23 8.32 -9.48
N LYS A 18 1.05 8.54 -10.53
CA LYS A 18 1.24 7.60 -11.63
C LYS A 18 1.76 6.24 -11.14
N THR A 19 2.66 6.26 -10.15
CA THR A 19 3.16 5.01 -9.54
C THR A 19 2.05 4.28 -8.79
N PHE A 20 1.20 5.02 -8.06
CA PHE A 20 0.08 4.46 -7.31
C PHE A 20 -1.12 4.03 -8.16
N GLU A 21 -1.28 4.49 -9.40
CA GLU A 21 -2.33 4.01 -10.33
C GLU A 21 -2.26 2.49 -10.55
N SER A 22 -1.05 1.93 -10.63
CA SER A 22 -0.85 0.48 -10.76
C SER A 22 -1.19 -0.28 -9.49
N CYS A 23 -0.87 0.30 -8.32
CA CYS A 23 -1.30 -0.21 -7.01
C CYS A 23 -2.84 -0.19 -6.88
N GLU A 24 -3.48 0.87 -7.38
CA GLU A 24 -4.93 1.00 -7.46
C GLU A 24 -5.57 -0.07 -8.33
N ALA A 25 -5.05 -0.30 -9.52
CA ALA A 25 -5.52 -1.35 -10.40
C ALA A 25 -5.44 -2.73 -9.73
N ASP A 26 -4.37 -3.00 -8.97
CA ASP A 26 -4.20 -4.26 -8.24
C ASP A 26 -5.23 -4.44 -7.13
N ILE A 27 -5.35 -3.48 -6.22
CA ILE A 27 -6.29 -3.58 -5.10
C ILE A 27 -7.73 -3.61 -5.61
N ARG A 28 -8.06 -2.85 -6.67
CA ARG A 28 -9.38 -2.92 -7.31
C ARG A 28 -9.64 -4.31 -7.90
N THR A 29 -8.63 -4.94 -8.51
CA THR A 29 -8.73 -6.31 -9.00
C THR A 29 -8.97 -7.29 -7.86
N ILE A 30 -8.21 -7.17 -6.76
CA ILE A 30 -8.39 -7.99 -5.55
C ILE A 30 -9.80 -7.83 -4.99
N ALA A 31 -10.28 -6.60 -4.80
CA ALA A 31 -11.60 -6.30 -4.28
C ALA A 31 -12.72 -6.91 -5.15
N ARG A 32 -12.60 -6.82 -6.48
CA ARG A 32 -13.55 -7.45 -7.41
C ARG A 32 -13.53 -8.97 -7.34
N ARG A 33 -12.35 -9.58 -7.20
CA ARG A 33 -12.19 -11.04 -7.18
C ARG A 33 -12.67 -11.68 -5.89
N THR A 34 -12.45 -11.02 -4.76
CA THR A 34 -12.88 -11.51 -3.45
C THR A 34 -14.29 -11.09 -3.08
N ASN A 35 -14.86 -10.10 -3.79
CA ASN A 35 -16.20 -9.55 -3.55
C ASN A 35 -16.42 -9.04 -2.12
N LYS A 36 -15.35 -8.68 -1.39
CA LYS A 36 -15.45 -8.22 0.02
C LYS A 36 -15.61 -6.71 0.16
N TRP A 37 -15.23 -5.93 -0.86
CA TRP A 37 -15.36 -4.48 -0.88
C TRP A 37 -16.10 -4.01 -2.13
N THR A 38 -16.94 -2.98 -1.98
CA THR A 38 -17.52 -2.29 -3.13
C THR A 38 -16.49 -1.39 -3.79
N MET A 39 -16.71 -1.03 -5.05
CA MET A 39 -15.77 -0.16 -5.78
C MET A 39 -15.76 1.26 -5.20
N GLU A 40 -16.89 1.74 -4.69
CA GLU A 40 -16.98 3.04 -4.02
C GLU A 40 -16.16 3.06 -2.72
N TYR A 41 -16.08 1.94 -2.01
CA TYR A 41 -15.20 1.81 -0.86
C TYR A 41 -13.72 1.82 -1.28
N VAL A 42 -13.37 1.10 -2.35
CA VAL A 42 -12.01 1.11 -2.91
C VAL A 42 -11.60 2.53 -3.32
N ASP A 43 -12.49 3.30 -3.94
CA ASP A 43 -12.19 4.68 -4.34
C ASP A 43 -11.91 5.58 -3.13
N LYS A 44 -12.65 5.42 -2.03
CA LYS A 44 -12.38 6.12 -0.75
C LYS A 44 -11.04 5.71 -0.14
N VAL A 45 -10.74 4.41 -0.17
CA VAL A 45 -9.44 3.88 0.30
C VAL A 45 -8.29 4.51 -0.50
N PHE A 46 -8.40 4.55 -1.83
CA PHE A 46 -7.32 5.08 -2.66
C PHE A 46 -7.16 6.58 -2.60
N HIS A 47 -8.27 7.31 -2.46
CA HIS A 47 -8.20 8.73 -2.15
C HIS A 47 -7.28 8.99 -0.94
N ASP A 48 -7.48 8.23 0.14
CA ASP A 48 -6.71 8.40 1.37
C ASP A 48 -5.26 7.92 1.22
N VAL A 49 -5.05 6.76 0.58
CA VAL A 49 -3.70 6.25 0.27
C VAL A 49 -2.88 7.28 -0.52
N LEU A 50 -3.47 7.90 -1.54
CA LEU A 50 -2.81 8.95 -2.32
C LEU A 50 -2.47 10.17 -1.45
N LYS A 51 -3.38 10.60 -0.58
CA LYS A 51 -3.10 11.71 0.36
C LYS A 51 -1.90 11.41 1.27
N TYR A 52 -1.80 10.19 1.79
CA TYR A 52 -0.62 9.78 2.56
C TYR A 52 0.64 9.71 1.69
N ALA A 53 0.54 9.22 0.46
CA ALA A 53 1.67 9.10 -0.47
C ALA A 53 2.24 10.47 -0.86
N GLU A 54 1.39 11.41 -1.27
CA GLU A 54 1.76 12.77 -1.70
C GLU A 54 2.52 13.56 -0.62
N LYS A 55 2.27 13.25 0.65
CA LYS A 55 2.94 13.87 1.80
C LYS A 55 4.19 13.11 2.24
N TYR A 56 4.55 12.01 1.58
CA TYR A 56 5.65 11.10 1.94
C TYR A 56 5.46 10.45 3.33
N TYR A 57 4.21 10.14 3.68
CA TYR A 57 3.83 9.52 4.95
C TYR A 57 3.76 7.98 4.87
N LEU A 58 3.90 7.38 3.69
CA LEU A 58 3.84 5.94 3.49
C LEU A 58 5.23 5.33 3.34
N GLN A 59 5.47 4.28 4.11
CA GLN A 59 6.56 3.33 3.91
C GLN A 59 6.09 2.14 3.07
N SER A 60 4.87 1.65 3.33
CA SER A 60 4.26 0.60 2.52
C SER A 60 2.75 0.56 2.68
N VAL A 61 2.07 0.06 1.66
CA VAL A 61 0.64 -0.28 1.69
C VAL A 61 0.52 -1.80 1.67
N SER A 62 -0.20 -2.40 2.61
CA SER A 62 -0.46 -3.84 2.61
C SER A 62 -1.95 -4.10 2.53
N ILE A 63 -2.41 -4.90 1.56
CA ILE A 63 -3.76 -5.46 1.55
C ILE A 63 -3.66 -6.92 1.96
N THR A 64 -4.57 -7.38 2.81
CA THR A 64 -4.61 -8.75 3.29
C THR A 64 -6.03 -9.29 3.30
N LEU A 65 -6.16 -10.55 2.92
CA LEU A 65 -7.36 -11.35 3.15
C LEU A 65 -7.19 -12.04 4.50
N ILE A 66 -8.13 -11.81 5.42
CA ILE A 66 -8.10 -12.32 6.79
C ILE A 66 -9.19 -13.36 6.93
N ASN A 67 -8.87 -14.51 7.54
CA ASN A 67 -9.90 -15.46 7.94
C ASN A 67 -10.60 -14.93 9.20
N THR A 68 -11.91 -14.73 9.15
CA THR A 68 -12.69 -14.11 10.23
C THR A 68 -12.85 -15.02 11.45
N ASN A 69 -12.64 -16.33 11.32
CA ASN A 69 -12.69 -17.26 12.46
C ASN A 69 -11.39 -17.24 13.28
N THR A 70 -10.24 -17.13 12.61
CA THR A 70 -8.92 -17.20 13.27
C THR A 70 -8.29 -15.82 13.48
N GLY A 71 -8.76 -14.80 12.77
CA GLY A 71 -8.14 -13.48 12.72
C GLY A 71 -6.81 -13.45 11.95
N LEU A 72 -6.42 -14.55 11.31
CA LEU A 72 -5.12 -14.67 10.66
C LEU A 72 -5.19 -14.30 9.17
N PRO A 73 -4.18 -13.57 8.66
CA PRO A 73 -3.97 -13.39 7.23
C PRO A 73 -3.86 -14.73 6.49
N VAL A 74 -4.56 -14.90 5.37
CA VAL A 74 -4.43 -16.09 4.50
C VAL A 74 -3.77 -15.78 3.17
N LYS A 75 -3.86 -14.52 2.72
CA LYS A 75 -3.16 -13.98 1.55
C LYS A 75 -2.88 -12.51 1.79
N ALA A 76 -1.75 -12.00 1.28
CA ALA A 76 -1.49 -10.58 1.30
C ALA A 76 -0.70 -10.10 0.07
N ALA A 77 -0.84 -8.82 -0.23
CA ALA A 77 0.01 -8.09 -1.16
C ALA A 77 0.52 -6.82 -0.46
N LYS A 78 1.83 -6.58 -0.54
CA LYS A 78 2.51 -5.44 0.08
C LYS A 78 3.23 -4.63 -0.97
N PHE A 79 2.94 -3.35 -1.05
CA PHE A 79 3.56 -2.38 -1.94
C PHE A 79 4.49 -1.51 -1.11
N ILE A 80 5.80 -1.70 -1.28
CA ILE A 80 6.83 -1.01 -0.51
C ILE A 80 7.31 0.19 -1.31
N VAL A 81 7.26 1.38 -0.69
CA VAL A 81 7.76 2.61 -1.32
C VAL A 81 9.29 2.56 -1.35
N ASN A 82 9.86 2.75 -2.55
CA ASN A 82 11.26 3.01 -2.76
C ASN A 82 11.41 4.34 -3.52
N ASP A 83 11.76 5.40 -2.80
CA ASP A 83 11.98 6.74 -3.36
C ASP A 83 13.44 6.96 -3.83
N LEU A 84 14.28 5.94 -3.73
CA LEU A 84 15.66 5.93 -4.21
C LEU A 84 15.86 4.98 -5.41
N GLY A 85 14.77 4.67 -6.10
CA GLY A 85 14.74 3.81 -7.26
C GLY A 85 15.44 4.42 -8.48
N ASP A 86 15.54 3.59 -9.51
CA ASP A 86 16.08 3.95 -10.83
C ASP A 86 15.15 3.56 -11.98
N ALA A 87 14.06 2.83 -11.71
CA ALA A 87 13.07 2.47 -12.71
C ALA A 87 12.26 3.68 -13.17
N THR A 88 12.08 3.79 -14.50
CA THR A 88 11.32 4.87 -15.13
C THR A 88 9.88 4.49 -15.41
N ASP A 89 9.60 3.19 -15.53
CA ASP A 89 8.33 2.66 -16.04
C ASP A 89 7.77 1.55 -15.15
N SER A 90 6.44 1.43 -15.17
CA SER A 90 5.70 0.44 -14.39
C SER A 90 5.46 -0.85 -15.17
N GLU A 91 5.59 -1.98 -14.50
CA GLU A 91 5.09 -3.25 -15.03
C GLU A 91 3.55 -3.28 -15.08
N ARG A 92 3.01 -4.20 -15.89
CA ARG A 92 1.55 -4.34 -16.04
C ARG A 92 0.89 -4.82 -14.74
N ALA A 93 0.01 -3.97 -14.20
CA ALA A 93 -0.86 -4.30 -13.06
C ALA A 93 -1.86 -5.43 -13.36
N GLY A 94 -2.40 -6.02 -12.30
CA GLY A 94 -3.45 -7.05 -12.33
C GLY A 94 -2.95 -8.50 -12.29
N LYS A 95 -1.66 -8.73 -12.56
CA LYS A 95 -1.05 -10.06 -12.47
C LYS A 95 -0.86 -10.48 -11.00
N ASN A 96 -0.99 -11.78 -10.72
CA ASN A 96 -0.83 -12.38 -9.38
C ASN A 96 -1.87 -11.95 -8.32
N ASN A 97 -3.06 -11.53 -8.75
CA ASN A 97 -4.16 -11.10 -7.86
C ASN A 97 -5.31 -12.12 -7.82
N ASP A 98 -5.03 -13.40 -8.06
CA ASP A 98 -6.04 -14.48 -8.05
C ASP A 98 -6.42 -14.86 -6.61
N TRP A 99 -7.23 -14.01 -6.00
CA TRP A 99 -7.76 -14.18 -4.66
C TRP A 99 -9.20 -14.64 -4.78
N PRO A 100 -9.51 -15.92 -4.53
CA PRO A 100 -10.88 -16.42 -4.65
C PRO A 100 -11.78 -15.77 -3.61
N ASP A 101 -13.05 -15.57 -3.97
CA ASP A 101 -14.10 -15.28 -2.99
C ASP A 101 -14.25 -16.50 -2.06
N THR A 102 -13.60 -16.39 -0.90
CA THR A 102 -13.57 -17.45 0.11
C THR A 102 -14.51 -17.09 1.23
N ASP A 103 -15.32 -18.05 1.67
CA ASP A 103 -16.21 -17.85 2.82
C ASP A 103 -15.42 -17.55 4.09
N ASN A 104 -16.05 -16.82 5.01
CA ASN A 104 -15.45 -16.43 6.29
C ASN A 104 -14.11 -15.70 6.13
N THR A 105 -14.02 -14.84 5.13
CA THR A 105 -12.87 -13.96 4.95
C THR A 105 -13.29 -12.50 4.79
N SER A 106 -12.42 -11.60 5.21
CA SER A 106 -12.57 -10.16 5.04
C SER A 106 -11.30 -9.54 4.47
N LEU A 107 -11.44 -8.43 3.73
CA LEU A 107 -10.31 -7.64 3.28
C LEU A 107 -9.97 -6.55 4.30
N SER A 108 -8.68 -6.34 4.52
CA SER A 108 -8.14 -5.24 5.30
C SER A 108 -6.96 -4.59 4.58
N ILE A 109 -6.84 -3.27 4.72
CA ILE A 109 -5.69 -2.50 4.24
C ILE A 109 -4.97 -1.88 5.44
N ILE A 110 -3.64 -2.05 5.45
CA ILE A 110 -2.75 -1.56 6.49
C ILE A 110 -1.74 -0.61 5.86
N LEU A 111 -1.66 0.61 6.38
CA LEU A 111 -0.67 1.60 5.99
C LEU A 111 0.48 1.58 7.01
N SER A 112 1.68 1.28 6.54
CA SER A 112 2.89 1.45 7.35
C SER A 112 3.47 2.82 7.07
N HIS A 113 3.77 3.57 8.14
CA HIS A 113 4.12 4.97 8.04
C HIS A 113 5.62 5.25 8.20
N THR A 114 6.10 6.26 7.47
CA THR A 114 7.46 6.77 7.57
C THR A 114 7.72 7.51 8.89
N GLN A 115 8.99 7.78 9.20
CA GLN A 115 9.34 8.60 10.35
C GLN A 115 8.77 10.02 10.25
N LYS A 116 8.62 10.56 9.04
CA LYS A 116 8.02 11.87 8.79
C LYS A 116 6.62 11.96 9.37
N TRP A 117 5.77 10.96 9.13
CA TRP A 117 4.44 10.88 9.73
C TRP A 117 4.50 10.71 11.25
N ARG A 118 5.39 9.85 11.74
CA ARG A 118 5.52 9.57 13.18
C ARG A 118 5.89 10.83 13.97
N ASN A 119 6.73 11.68 13.39
CA ASN A 119 7.20 12.95 13.95
C ASN A 119 6.15 14.06 13.95
N LEU A 120 5.04 13.91 13.22
CA LEU A 120 3.97 14.92 13.26
C LEU A 120 3.33 15.00 14.65
N THR A 121 3.00 16.22 15.03
CA THR A 121 2.22 16.53 16.22
C THR A 121 0.79 15.99 16.10
N SER A 122 0.10 15.87 17.23
CA SER A 122 -1.32 15.46 17.26
C SER A 122 -2.22 16.41 16.48
N GLU A 123 -1.91 17.71 16.49
CA GLU A 123 -2.66 18.72 15.74
C GLU A 123 -2.49 18.54 14.23
N GLU A 124 -1.25 18.35 13.75
CA GLU A 124 -0.96 18.10 12.33
C GLU A 124 -1.64 16.81 11.85
N LYS A 125 -1.61 15.74 12.65
CA LYS A 125 -2.33 14.49 12.35
C LYS A 125 -3.84 14.71 12.28
N THR A 126 -4.41 15.47 13.22
CA THR A 126 -5.84 15.80 13.24
C THR A 126 -6.24 16.63 12.02
N ASN A 127 -5.42 17.61 11.64
CA ASN A 127 -5.69 18.43 10.46
C ASN A 127 -5.60 17.62 9.17
N PHE A 128 -4.61 16.74 9.06
CA PHE A 128 -4.51 15.82 7.91
C PHE A 128 -5.68 14.84 7.84
N GLN A 129 -6.14 14.30 8.96
CA GLN A 129 -7.29 13.38 9.01
C GLN A 129 -8.59 14.02 8.50
N LYS A 130 -8.75 15.35 8.57
CA LYS A 130 -9.91 16.05 7.98
C LYS A 130 -9.93 15.99 6.45
N GLU A 131 -8.79 15.74 5.81
CA GLU A 131 -8.72 15.55 4.36
C GLU A 131 -9.16 14.14 3.95
N LEU A 132 -9.21 13.18 4.87
CA LEU A 132 -9.46 11.77 4.58
C LEU A 132 -10.95 11.44 4.48
N LYS A 133 -11.28 10.40 3.71
CA LYS A 133 -12.65 9.88 3.52
C LYS A 133 -12.97 8.76 4.50
N LEU A 134 -11.95 8.10 5.06
CA LEU A 134 -12.10 7.01 6.00
C LEU A 134 -11.48 7.34 7.35
N SER A 135 -12.02 6.72 8.39
CA SER A 135 -11.42 6.71 9.72
C SER A 135 -10.37 5.61 9.80
N TRP A 136 -9.10 6.00 9.95
CA TRP A 136 -7.98 5.07 10.07
C TRP A 136 -7.69 4.76 11.53
N GLY A 137 -7.68 3.47 11.88
CA GLY A 137 -7.32 2.96 13.19
C GLY A 137 -5.96 2.28 13.21
N SER A 138 -5.42 2.04 14.42
CA SER A 138 -4.28 1.16 14.62
C SER A 138 -4.66 -0.31 14.47
N THR A 139 -3.69 -1.14 14.11
CA THR A 139 -3.87 -2.59 14.00
C THR A 139 -2.62 -3.32 14.46
N ASP A 140 -2.81 -4.51 15.03
CA ASP A 140 -1.74 -5.40 15.48
C ASP A 140 -1.34 -6.45 14.42
N ILE A 141 -1.93 -6.38 13.22
CA ILE A 141 -1.60 -7.30 12.13
C ILE A 141 -0.13 -7.11 11.73
N ASN A 142 0.66 -8.18 11.86
CA ASN A 142 2.04 -8.20 11.43
C ASN A 142 2.12 -8.21 9.89
N THR A 143 2.49 -7.07 9.30
CA THR A 143 2.59 -6.87 7.84
C THR A 143 3.82 -7.51 7.20
N ASN A 144 4.60 -8.31 7.94
CA ASN A 144 5.59 -9.22 7.38
C ASN A 144 5.04 -10.62 7.12
N PHE A 145 3.81 -10.90 7.58
CA PHE A 145 3.07 -12.15 7.34
C PHE A 145 3.94 -13.41 7.56
N PRO A 146 4.49 -13.62 8.77
CA PRO A 146 5.56 -14.60 9.02
C PRO A 146 5.15 -16.06 8.75
N HIS A 147 3.85 -16.35 8.74
CA HIS A 147 3.30 -17.68 8.47
C HIS A 147 2.95 -17.90 6.98
N LEU A 148 3.20 -16.92 6.11
CA LEU A 148 2.99 -17.00 4.67
C LEU A 148 4.34 -16.96 3.93
N GLN A 149 4.39 -17.59 2.76
CA GLN A 149 5.56 -17.53 1.89
C GLN A 149 5.55 -16.25 1.06
N GLN A 150 6.65 -15.50 1.13
CA GLN A 150 6.86 -14.29 0.34
C GLN A 150 7.39 -14.62 -1.06
N SER A 151 6.87 -13.95 -2.07
CA SER A 151 7.45 -13.90 -3.41
C SER A 151 7.45 -12.47 -3.94
N ASP A 152 8.53 -12.07 -4.61
CA ASP A 152 8.55 -10.82 -5.36
C ASP A 152 7.55 -10.90 -6.53
N ALA A 153 6.91 -9.77 -6.84
CA ALA A 153 5.83 -9.71 -7.80
C ALA A 153 6.09 -8.65 -8.88
N GLN A 154 5.52 -7.46 -8.75
CA GLN A 154 5.65 -6.38 -9.73
C GLN A 154 6.41 -5.19 -9.19
N LEU A 155 7.11 -4.49 -10.07
CA LEU A 155 7.65 -3.16 -9.83
C LEU A 155 6.80 -2.11 -10.56
N TYR A 156 6.28 -1.15 -9.82
CA TYR A 156 5.65 0.03 -10.39
C TYR A 156 6.56 1.22 -10.19
N ALA A 157 6.73 2.05 -11.21
CA ALA A 157 7.63 3.18 -11.15
C ALA A 157 7.16 4.36 -12.01
N SER A 158 7.56 5.55 -11.58
CA SER A 158 7.56 6.77 -12.38
C SER A 158 8.79 7.61 -12.01
N ASN A 159 9.69 7.80 -12.98
CA ASN A 159 10.87 8.67 -12.84
C ASN A 159 11.79 8.35 -11.64
N GLY A 160 11.85 7.10 -11.17
CA GLY A 160 12.65 6.67 -10.00
C GLY A 160 11.88 6.55 -8.69
N TYR A 161 10.62 7.02 -8.63
CA TYR A 161 9.73 6.72 -7.51
C TYR A 161 9.07 5.37 -7.74
N GLU A 162 9.33 4.41 -6.85
CA GLU A 162 8.97 3.01 -7.04
C GLU A 162 8.02 2.48 -5.96
N LEU A 163 7.18 1.52 -6.36
CA LEU A 163 6.44 0.61 -5.50
C LEU A 163 6.85 -0.82 -5.82
N GLN A 164 7.57 -1.44 -4.89
CA GLN A 164 7.95 -2.85 -4.97
C GLN A 164 6.84 -3.70 -4.39
N LYS A 165 6.14 -4.46 -5.23
CA LYS A 165 5.08 -5.36 -4.79
C LYS A 165 5.65 -6.72 -4.42
N LYS A 166 5.23 -7.20 -3.25
CA LYS A 166 5.46 -8.55 -2.74
C LYS A 166 4.13 -9.23 -2.46
N ASN A 167 4.04 -10.51 -2.81
CA ASN A 167 2.88 -11.34 -2.51
C ASN A 167 3.22 -12.33 -1.38
N PHE A 168 2.19 -12.67 -0.60
CA PHE A 168 2.27 -13.60 0.52
C PHE A 168 1.14 -14.62 0.39
N LYS A 169 1.47 -15.91 0.39
CA LYS A 169 0.50 -17.02 0.28
C LYS A 169 0.97 -18.27 1.02
#